data_AF-A0A9W5T979-F1
#
_entry.id   AF-A0A9W5T979-F1
#
_cell.length_a   1.000
_cell.length_b   1.000
_cell.length_c   1.000
_cell.angle_alpha   90.00
_cell.angle_beta   90.00
_cell.angle_gamma   90.00
#
_symmetry.space_group_name_H-M   'P 1'
#
loop_
_entity.id
_entity.type
_entity.pdbx_description
1 polymer ?
#
loop_
_entity_poly.entity_id
_entity_poly.type
_entity_poly.pdbx_seq_one_letter_code
_entity_poly.pdbx_strand_id
1 'polypeptide(L)'
;MKFAVGRQMSLVVILLAFSINTSAIILDIKDEINIPGAEIYYGRFKDRGIYKLFYSNDNSITAIKYGEQMVGSVLYRRPTPVDIYVQEYKRGDIRIISVHIYNSRSNKLYSSSYYHIQDEHCYLTTRDRKINFVGNVVYLEVDVHSEKVHPLVKKVGNGDYNIWKSLTASYGDYRKALRLRFNNEKHVLNPILHIENTSARSAPPNALFGLFARVKWKPGDKVIKVWIRRGRFLTPLSIRIPPTVNNIFKPRNITRMPYYFRDLASHFQPVIPIHLVIDISSHEVNTPYLIIMANLERGQWLYTQYTVVPLVDQLFLSHMVVNSHVNSELYRVRENEFVSHVELFKNSDSRIQYVVVNVTKYINHSLPPYRITTEIKRLYKLYCMDGNWGYLDLTDSITDEYLDILYNIPVDGSDVVLSDLIDPLRPS
;
A
#
# COMPACT_ATOMS: atom_id res chain seq x y z
N MET A 1 66.80 28.82 38.56
CA MET A 1 66.40 27.61 37.81
C MET A 1 65.04 27.13 38.36
N LYS A 2 63.93 27.50 37.72
CA LYS A 2 62.58 27.01 38.03
C LYS A 2 61.85 26.86 36.69
N PHE A 3 61.54 25.62 36.33
CA PHE A 3 60.90 25.27 35.07
C PHE A 3 59.40 25.61 35.11
N ALA A 4 58.95 26.42 34.16
CA ALA A 4 57.55 26.68 33.88
C ALA A 4 57.00 25.59 32.94
N VAL A 5 56.71 24.41 33.51
CA VAL A 5 55.97 23.33 32.83
C VAL A 5 54.64 23.21 33.54
N GLY A 6 53.62 23.96 33.09
CA GLY A 6 52.34 23.96 33.80
C GLY A 6 51.15 24.63 33.13
N ARG A 7 51.23 25.02 31.84
CA ARG A 7 50.10 25.66 31.14
C ARG A 7 49.70 25.05 29.81
N GLN A 8 50.46 24.12 29.24
CA GLN A 8 50.09 23.47 27.98
C GLN A 8 49.15 22.26 28.13
N MET A 9 49.15 21.58 29.29
CA MET A 9 48.30 20.40 29.51
C MET A 9 46.81 20.72 29.68
N SER A 10 46.46 21.86 30.30
CA SER A 10 45.05 22.21 30.52
C SER A 10 44.31 22.62 29.25
N LEU A 11 45.00 23.17 28.25
CA LEU A 11 44.35 23.58 27.00
C LEU A 11 43.98 22.38 26.11
N VAL A 12 44.80 21.31 26.13
CA VAL A 12 44.56 20.08 25.38
C VAL A 12 43.40 19.26 25.97
N VAL A 13 43.27 19.23 27.31
CA VAL A 13 42.15 18.55 28.00
C VAL A 13 40.82 19.28 27.76
N ILE A 14 40.83 20.62 27.69
CA ILE A 14 39.62 21.40 27.34
C ILE A 14 39.25 21.18 25.86
N LEU A 15 40.20 21.12 24.94
CA LEU A 15 39.94 20.82 23.52
C LEU A 15 39.41 19.39 23.29
N LEU A 16 39.85 18.42 24.09
CA LEU A 16 39.32 17.04 24.07
C LEU A 16 37.95 16.92 24.75
N ALA A 17 37.66 17.72 25.78
CA ALA A 17 36.33 17.76 26.40
C ALA A 17 35.27 18.45 25.50
N PHE A 18 35.71 19.30 24.57
CA PHE A 18 34.86 19.95 23.57
C PHE A 18 34.85 19.24 22.20
N SER A 19 35.37 18.01 22.09
CA SER A 19 34.99 17.14 20.97
C SER A 19 33.54 16.72 21.18
N ILE A 20 32.63 17.64 20.86
CA ILE A 20 31.23 17.36 20.63
C ILE A 20 31.22 16.18 19.68
N ASN A 21 30.70 15.04 20.12
CA ASN A 21 30.46 13.86 19.29
C ASN A 21 29.54 14.29 18.13
N THR A 22 30.12 14.85 17.08
CA THR A 22 29.45 15.01 15.80
C THR A 22 29.58 13.67 15.10
N SER A 23 28.74 12.73 15.50
CA SER A 23 28.59 11.44 14.84
C SER A 23 28.23 11.70 13.38
N ALA A 24 29.19 11.51 12.50
CA ALA A 24 29.04 11.62 11.05
C ALA A 24 28.63 10.26 10.49
N ILE A 25 27.51 10.21 9.75
CA ILE A 25 27.11 8.99 9.03
C ILE A 25 27.64 9.05 7.60
N ILE A 26 28.36 8.00 7.20
CA ILE A 26 28.66 7.69 5.80
C ILE A 26 27.64 6.64 5.35
N LEU A 27 26.74 7.03 4.45
CA LEU A 27 25.72 6.13 3.91
C LEU A 27 26.28 5.42 2.67
N ASP A 28 26.57 4.12 2.77
CA ASP A 28 26.77 3.28 1.58
C ASP A 28 25.42 2.71 1.14
N ILE A 29 25.00 3.03 -0.08
CA ILE A 29 23.72 2.58 -0.64
C ILE A 29 23.84 1.19 -1.26
N LYS A 30 25.07 0.71 -1.54
CA LYS A 30 25.30 -0.63 -2.07
C LYS A 30 25.10 -1.70 -1.00
N ASP A 31 25.54 -1.42 0.22
CA ASP A 31 25.43 -2.32 1.37
C ASP A 31 24.15 -2.03 2.17
N GLU A 32 23.06 -2.69 1.78
CA GLU A 32 21.72 -2.46 2.35
C GLU A 32 21.59 -2.96 3.81
N ILE A 33 22.61 -3.63 4.34
CA ILE A 33 22.57 -4.29 5.65
C ILE A 33 23.12 -3.33 6.71
N ASN A 34 22.18 -2.62 7.35
CA ASN A 34 22.35 -2.02 8.67
C ASN A 34 23.27 -0.78 8.70
N ILE A 35 22.78 0.34 8.16
CA ILE A 35 23.46 1.65 8.26
C ILE A 35 23.23 2.23 9.66
N PRO A 36 24.24 2.28 10.54
CA PRO A 36 24.03 2.71 11.92
C PRO A 36 23.55 4.17 11.98
N GLY A 37 22.47 4.40 12.72
CA GLY A 37 21.89 5.72 12.92
C GLY A 37 21.05 6.27 11.77
N ALA A 38 20.92 5.56 10.63
CA ALA A 38 19.99 5.92 9.57
C ALA A 38 18.72 5.08 9.67
N GLU A 39 17.58 5.73 9.52
CA GLU A 39 16.28 5.10 9.35
C GLU A 39 15.99 4.87 7.87
N ILE A 40 15.44 3.69 7.57
CA ILE A 40 15.02 3.32 6.23
C ILE A 40 13.50 3.24 6.23
N TYR A 41 12.89 3.99 5.33
CA TYR A 41 11.46 3.97 5.10
C TYR A 41 11.16 3.33 3.75
N TYR A 42 10.19 2.44 3.72
CA TYR A 42 9.87 1.63 2.54
C TYR A 42 8.62 2.12 1.82
N GLY A 43 8.57 1.79 0.53
CA GLY A 43 7.40 1.95 -0.31
C GLY A 43 7.57 1.23 -1.63
N ARG A 44 6.63 1.45 -2.54
CA ARG A 44 6.61 0.85 -3.87
C ARG A 44 6.26 1.87 -4.93
N PHE A 45 6.47 1.53 -6.19
CA PHE A 45 5.92 2.24 -7.35
C PHE A 45 5.56 1.24 -8.44
N LYS A 46 5.11 1.74 -9.60
CA LYS A 46 4.58 0.94 -10.70
C LYS A 46 5.51 -0.22 -11.09
N ASP A 47 4.93 -1.30 -11.62
CA ASP A 47 5.65 -2.45 -12.22
C ASP A 47 6.64 -3.09 -11.23
N ARG A 48 6.15 -3.43 -10.02
CA ARG A 48 6.91 -4.05 -8.91
C ARG A 48 8.13 -3.24 -8.43
N GLY A 49 8.16 -1.93 -8.70
CA GLY A 49 9.24 -1.04 -8.27
C GLY A 49 9.30 -0.92 -6.75
N ILE A 50 10.52 -0.93 -6.19
CA ILE A 50 10.80 -0.79 -4.77
C ILE A 50 11.35 0.61 -4.51
N TYR A 51 10.76 1.31 -3.55
CA TYR A 51 11.21 2.63 -3.11
C TYR A 51 11.74 2.53 -1.68
N LYS A 52 12.88 3.17 -1.43
CA LYS A 52 13.42 3.37 -0.08
C LYS A 52 13.80 4.83 0.12
N LEU A 53 13.63 5.32 1.34
CA LEU A 53 14.15 6.60 1.79
C LEU A 53 15.06 6.37 2.99
N PHE A 54 16.32 6.77 2.85
CA PHE A 54 17.28 6.84 3.94
C PHE A 54 17.26 8.24 4.52
N TYR A 55 17.10 8.32 5.84
CA TYR A 55 17.01 9.57 6.58
C TYR A 55 17.50 9.36 8.01
N SER A 56 18.12 10.36 8.62
CA SER A 56 18.56 10.30 10.01
C SER A 56 18.13 11.56 10.74
N ASN A 57 17.47 11.38 11.89
CA ASN A 57 17.06 12.46 12.78
C ASN A 57 18.18 12.89 13.74
N ASP A 58 18.92 11.92 14.27
CA ASP A 58 19.86 12.15 15.38
C ASP A 58 21.26 12.55 14.89
N ASN A 59 21.70 11.94 13.80
CA ASN A 59 23.05 12.11 13.25
C ASN A 59 22.99 12.56 11.79
N SER A 60 23.60 13.68 11.42
CA SER A 60 23.58 14.10 10.02
C SER A 60 24.32 13.09 9.13
N ILE A 61 23.68 12.67 8.03
CA ILE A 61 24.41 12.05 6.92
C ILE A 61 25.36 13.11 6.38
N THR A 62 26.65 12.80 6.33
CA THR A 62 27.70 13.74 5.91
C THR A 62 28.29 13.38 4.55
N ALA A 63 28.23 12.10 4.20
CA ALA A 63 28.75 11.52 2.99
C ALA A 63 27.84 10.39 2.52
N ILE A 64 27.75 10.23 1.21
CA ILE A 64 27.00 9.16 0.56
C ILE A 64 27.93 8.51 -0.44
N LYS A 65 27.98 7.18 -0.44
CA LYS A 65 28.73 6.40 -1.42
C LYS A 65 27.88 5.26 -1.98
N TYR A 66 28.30 4.77 -3.14
CA TYR A 66 27.80 3.55 -3.75
C TYR A 66 29.03 2.67 -4.03
N GLY A 67 29.32 1.73 -3.12
CA GLY A 67 30.60 1.05 -3.09
C GLY A 67 31.76 2.04 -2.88
N GLU A 68 32.69 2.09 -3.81
CA GLU A 68 33.86 2.99 -3.77
C GLU A 68 33.59 4.40 -4.34
N GLN A 69 32.42 4.63 -4.95
CA GLN A 69 32.11 5.88 -5.63
C GLN A 69 31.36 6.84 -4.71
N MET A 70 31.87 8.06 -4.54
CA MET A 70 31.17 9.12 -3.81
C MET A 70 30.01 9.68 -4.63
N VAL A 71 28.83 9.75 -4.00
CA VAL A 71 27.59 10.23 -4.61
C VAL A 71 27.14 11.49 -3.88
N GLY A 72 26.69 12.51 -4.60
CA GLY A 72 26.12 13.72 -3.98
C GLY A 72 27.15 14.61 -3.27
N SER A 73 28.40 14.65 -3.77
CA SER A 73 29.48 15.43 -3.15
C SER A 73 29.09 16.90 -2.91
N VAL A 74 29.17 17.32 -1.65
CA VAL A 74 29.07 18.73 -1.26
C VAL A 74 30.39 19.37 -1.66
N LEU A 75 30.44 20.01 -2.83
CA LEU A 75 31.66 20.69 -3.31
C LEU A 75 32.30 21.53 -2.19
N TYR A 76 33.62 21.39 -2.03
CA TYR A 76 34.45 22.13 -1.08
C TYR A 76 34.08 23.64 -1.10
N ARG A 77 33.89 24.24 0.08
CA ARG A 77 33.44 25.65 0.35
C ARG A 77 31.95 25.88 0.58
N ARG A 78 31.17 24.84 0.91
CA ARG A 78 29.71 24.98 1.09
C ARG A 78 29.30 24.85 2.57
N PRO A 79 28.23 25.53 2.98
CA PRO A 79 27.73 25.48 4.35
C PRO A 79 27.36 24.05 4.75
N THR A 80 27.63 23.69 6.01
CA THR A 80 27.37 22.36 6.56
C THR A 80 25.91 21.94 6.27
N PRO A 81 25.70 20.79 5.62
CA PRO A 81 24.35 20.30 5.39
C PRO A 81 23.69 20.04 6.75
N VAL A 82 22.46 20.51 6.91
CA VAL A 82 21.67 20.21 8.12
C VAL A 82 20.87 18.95 7.94
N ASP A 83 20.51 18.66 6.68
CA ASP A 83 19.61 17.58 6.41
C ASP A 83 19.88 17.01 5.01
N ILE A 84 19.92 15.69 4.91
CA ILE A 84 20.16 14.95 3.69
C ILE A 84 19.11 13.84 3.62
N TYR A 85 18.40 13.81 2.50
CA TYR A 85 17.46 12.74 2.17
C TYR A 85 17.99 12.00 0.96
N VAL A 86 18.03 10.68 1.05
CA VAL A 86 18.47 9.82 -0.03
C VAL A 86 17.34 8.88 -0.40
N GLN A 87 16.85 8.99 -1.62
CA GLN A 87 15.78 8.13 -2.14
C GLN A 87 16.38 7.13 -3.13
N GLU A 88 16.16 5.84 -2.90
CA GLU A 88 16.47 4.77 -3.83
C GLU A 88 15.19 4.31 -4.52
N TYR A 89 15.25 4.16 -5.85
CA TYR A 89 14.19 3.60 -6.68
C TYR A 89 14.79 2.42 -7.45
N LYS A 90 14.30 1.21 -7.23
CA LYS A 90 14.83 -0.02 -7.85
C LYS A 90 13.73 -0.76 -8.61
N ARG A 91 14.02 -1.21 -9.83
CA ARG A 91 13.16 -2.11 -10.62
C ARG A 91 14.06 -3.07 -11.41
N GLY A 92 13.99 -4.36 -11.08
CA GLY A 92 14.98 -5.33 -11.58
C GLY A 92 16.39 -4.90 -11.17
N ASP A 93 17.30 -4.88 -12.15
CA ASP A 93 18.70 -4.50 -11.95
C ASP A 93 18.95 -2.98 -12.08
N ILE A 94 17.96 -2.22 -12.56
CA ILE A 94 18.06 -0.77 -12.70
C ILE A 94 17.79 -0.09 -11.36
N ARG A 95 18.69 0.81 -10.96
CA ARG A 95 18.48 1.68 -9.79
C ARG A 95 18.62 3.15 -10.14
N ILE A 96 17.80 3.98 -9.52
CA ILE A 96 17.96 5.44 -9.53
C ILE A 96 18.08 5.92 -8.08
N ILE A 97 19.12 6.69 -7.80
CA ILE A 97 19.32 7.34 -6.49
C ILE A 97 19.07 8.84 -6.65
N SER A 98 18.25 9.41 -5.78
CA SER A 98 18.06 10.86 -5.66
C SER A 98 18.62 11.33 -4.33
N VAL A 99 19.52 12.31 -4.37
CA VAL A 99 20.13 12.91 -3.18
C VAL A 99 19.67 14.35 -3.05
N HIS A 100 19.02 14.68 -1.93
CA HIS A 100 18.54 16.02 -1.62
C HIS A 100 19.26 16.58 -0.39
N ILE A 101 19.96 17.69 -0.57
CA ILE A 101 20.76 18.31 0.48
C ILE A 101 20.13 19.65 0.87
N TYR A 102 19.99 19.91 2.17
CA TYR A 102 19.44 21.15 2.74
C TYR A 102 20.46 21.86 3.61
N ASN A 103 20.45 23.19 3.57
CA ASN A 103 21.37 24.05 4.31
C ASN A 103 20.71 24.68 5.55
N SER A 104 21.46 24.79 6.65
CA SER A 104 21.10 25.44 7.92
C SER A 104 20.53 26.84 7.77
N ARG A 105 21.17 27.70 6.97
CA ARG A 105 20.91 29.14 7.04
C ARG A 105 19.56 29.60 6.51
N SER A 106 18.90 28.79 5.67
CA SER A 106 17.67 29.22 5.00
C SER A 106 16.57 28.17 5.00
N ASN A 107 16.84 26.98 5.55
CA ASN A 107 16.03 25.79 5.31
C ASN A 107 15.73 25.54 3.83
N LYS A 108 16.44 26.19 2.88
CA LYS A 108 16.23 26.04 1.43
C LYS A 108 16.87 24.75 0.95
N LEU A 109 16.21 24.11 -0.02
CA LEU A 109 16.81 23.01 -0.76
C LEU A 109 18.07 23.56 -1.42
N TYR A 110 19.21 22.99 -1.06
CA TYR A 110 20.50 23.45 -1.51
C TYR A 110 20.87 22.83 -2.85
N SER A 111 20.72 21.51 -2.96
CA SER A 111 20.99 20.79 -4.21
C SER A 111 20.15 19.52 -4.29
N SER A 112 19.89 19.08 -5.53
CA SER A 112 19.32 17.77 -5.81
C SER A 112 20.10 17.15 -6.96
N SER A 113 20.61 15.95 -6.74
CA SER A 113 21.38 15.20 -7.73
C SER A 113 20.73 13.84 -7.94
N TYR A 114 20.74 13.35 -9.16
CA TYR A 114 20.17 12.06 -9.52
C TYR A 114 21.24 11.21 -10.17
N TYR A 115 21.23 9.93 -9.80
CA TYR A 115 22.20 8.97 -10.28
C TYR A 115 21.47 7.74 -10.80
N HIS A 116 21.89 7.24 -11.94
CA HIS A 116 21.43 6.00 -12.55
C HIS A 116 22.53 4.96 -12.35
N ILE A 117 22.16 3.83 -11.75
CA ILE A 117 23.06 2.70 -11.55
C ILE A 117 22.66 1.59 -12.51
N GLN A 118 23.64 1.16 -13.29
CA GLN A 118 23.54 0.04 -14.21
C GLN A 118 24.88 -0.68 -14.21
N ASP A 119 24.85 -2.02 -14.10
CA ASP A 119 26.04 -2.88 -14.12
C ASP A 119 27.12 -2.43 -13.12
N GLU A 120 26.72 -2.11 -11.88
CA GLU A 120 27.60 -1.61 -10.80
C GLU A 120 28.25 -0.23 -11.02
N HIS A 121 27.94 0.46 -12.11
CA HIS A 121 28.46 1.80 -12.40
C HIS A 121 27.44 2.89 -12.08
N CYS A 122 27.89 4.00 -11.50
CA CYS A 122 27.05 5.14 -11.15
C CYS A 122 27.23 6.28 -12.16
N TYR A 123 26.12 6.69 -12.80
CA TYR A 123 26.10 7.79 -13.78
C TYR A 123 25.19 8.91 -13.31
N LEU A 124 25.58 10.17 -13.51
CA LEU A 124 24.65 11.28 -13.32
C LEU A 124 23.48 11.15 -14.31
N THR A 125 22.26 11.36 -13.83
CA THR A 125 21.04 11.33 -14.63
C THR A 125 20.17 12.55 -14.37
N THR A 126 19.09 12.68 -15.13
CA THR A 126 18.17 13.80 -15.03
C THR A 126 16.96 13.44 -14.18
N ARG A 127 16.33 14.49 -13.64
CA ARG A 127 15.05 14.38 -12.95
C ARG A 127 13.95 13.75 -13.84
N ASP A 128 13.93 14.09 -15.12
CA ASP A 128 12.90 13.58 -16.03
C ASP A 128 13.05 12.06 -16.24
N ARG A 129 14.29 11.56 -16.34
CA ARG A 129 14.56 10.11 -16.35
C ARG A 129 14.08 9.43 -15.07
N LYS A 130 14.32 10.04 -13.90
CA LYS A 130 13.79 9.56 -12.61
C LYS A 130 12.26 9.49 -12.62
N ILE A 131 11.59 10.55 -13.05
CA ILE A 131 10.12 10.61 -13.09
C ILE A 131 9.55 9.55 -14.03
N ASN A 132 10.12 9.40 -15.22
CA ASN A 132 9.71 8.41 -16.21
C ASN A 132 9.90 6.98 -15.69
N PHE A 133 11.00 6.70 -14.99
CA PHE A 133 11.26 5.41 -14.37
C PHE A 133 10.22 5.07 -13.28
N VAL A 134 9.91 6.03 -12.40
CA VAL A 134 8.99 5.84 -11.27
C VAL A 134 7.52 5.76 -11.70
N GLY A 135 7.12 6.49 -12.74
CA GLY A 135 5.73 6.50 -13.22
C GLY A 135 4.79 7.40 -12.39
N ASN A 136 5.32 8.48 -11.81
CA ASN A 136 4.59 9.54 -11.09
C ASN A 136 3.90 9.18 -9.77
N VAL A 137 3.75 7.92 -9.39
CA VAL A 137 3.10 7.52 -8.12
C VAL A 137 4.03 6.69 -7.27
N VAL A 138 4.23 7.12 -6.03
CA VAL A 138 4.93 6.36 -5.00
C VAL A 138 3.92 5.98 -3.91
N TYR A 139 3.84 4.68 -3.66
CA TYR A 139 3.03 4.06 -2.62
C TYR A 139 3.85 4.02 -1.33
N LEU A 140 3.39 4.75 -0.31
CA LEU A 140 4.03 4.83 1.00
C LEU A 140 3.35 3.87 1.95
N GLU A 141 4.10 2.91 2.47
CA GLU A 141 3.60 1.97 3.46
C GLU A 141 3.34 2.66 4.80
N VAL A 142 2.25 2.27 5.45
CA VAL A 142 1.93 2.73 6.80
C VAL A 142 1.63 1.52 7.67
N ASP A 143 2.49 1.25 8.63
CA ASP A 143 2.18 0.35 9.73
C ASP A 143 1.49 1.15 10.85
N VAL A 144 0.29 0.74 11.23
CA VAL A 144 -0.51 1.45 12.23
C VAL A 144 0.04 1.31 13.66
N HIS A 145 0.85 0.28 13.92
CA HIS A 145 1.52 0.05 15.20
C HIS A 145 2.93 0.64 15.25
N SER A 146 3.52 0.97 14.10
CA SER A 146 4.84 1.60 14.06
C SER A 146 4.81 3.01 14.63
N GLU A 147 5.81 3.30 15.47
CA GLU A 147 6.14 4.66 15.89
C GLU A 147 6.82 5.44 14.77
N LYS A 148 7.59 4.75 13.93
CA LYS A 148 8.27 5.31 12.77
C LYS A 148 7.26 5.65 11.68
N VAL A 149 7.32 6.88 11.19
CA VAL A 149 6.43 7.38 10.14
C VAL A 149 7.28 7.98 9.03
N HIS A 150 7.03 7.52 7.80
CA HIS A 150 7.72 8.06 6.63
C HIS A 150 7.67 9.60 6.61
N PRO A 151 8.78 10.33 6.39
CA PRO A 151 8.83 11.80 6.42
C PRO A 151 7.80 12.54 5.54
N LEU A 152 7.36 11.90 4.45
CA LEU A 152 6.27 12.34 3.57
C LEU A 152 4.84 12.05 4.09
N VAL A 153 4.70 11.50 5.30
CA VAL A 153 3.44 11.17 5.94
C VAL A 153 3.36 11.94 7.26
N LYS A 154 2.24 12.62 7.48
CA LYS A 154 1.95 13.27 8.76
C LYS A 154 1.05 12.35 9.58
N LYS A 155 1.55 11.92 10.75
CA LYS A 155 0.75 11.26 11.80
C LYS A 155 0.27 12.32 12.78
N VAL A 156 -1.03 12.35 13.07
CA VAL A 156 -1.67 13.20 14.08
C VAL A 156 -2.59 12.32 14.92
N GLY A 157 -2.50 12.40 16.24
CA GLY A 157 -3.35 11.62 17.13
C GLY A 157 -3.34 12.19 18.55
N ASN A 158 -4.32 11.77 19.34
CA ASN A 158 -4.51 12.20 20.74
C ASN A 158 -4.64 10.98 21.69
N GLY A 159 -4.12 9.81 21.31
CA GLY A 159 -4.31 8.55 22.02
C GLY A 159 -5.59 7.79 21.64
N ASP A 160 -6.70 8.50 21.40
CA ASP A 160 -7.98 7.86 21.02
C ASP A 160 -8.02 7.39 19.56
N TYR A 161 -7.30 8.09 18.69
CA TYR A 161 -7.21 7.75 17.27
C TYR A 161 -5.92 8.29 16.69
N ASN A 162 -5.53 7.68 15.57
CA ASN A 162 -4.43 8.11 14.74
C ASN A 162 -4.95 8.49 13.36
N ILE A 163 -4.42 9.58 12.81
CA ILE A 163 -4.65 10.04 11.45
C ILE A 163 -3.32 10.10 10.73
N TRP A 164 -3.20 9.33 9.66
CA TRP A 164 -2.09 9.42 8.71
C TRP A 164 -2.56 10.17 7.48
N LYS A 165 -1.75 11.12 7.02
CA LYS A 165 -2.02 11.91 5.82
C LYS A 165 -0.78 11.95 4.95
N SER A 166 -0.91 11.55 3.68
CA SER A 166 0.12 11.83 2.69
C SER A 166 0.27 13.34 2.59
N LEU A 167 1.47 13.86 2.86
CA LEU A 167 1.71 15.29 2.73
C LEU A 167 1.42 15.70 1.27
N THR A 168 0.83 16.87 1.06
CA THR A 168 0.63 17.49 -0.26
C THR A 168 1.61 18.65 -0.42
N ALA A 169 2.18 18.85 -1.62
CA ALA A 169 2.91 20.09 -1.92
C ALA A 169 1.92 21.25 -1.89
N SER A 170 1.67 21.79 -0.70
CA SER A 170 0.81 22.92 -0.46
C SER A 170 1.71 24.12 -0.17
N TYR A 171 1.45 25.23 -0.85
CA TYR A 171 2.12 26.50 -0.58
C TYR A 171 1.95 26.85 0.90
N GLY A 172 3.04 26.87 1.67
CA GLY A 172 3.07 27.34 3.06
C GLY A 172 3.56 26.35 4.12
N ASP A 173 3.71 25.06 3.81
CA ASP A 173 4.28 24.11 4.77
C ASP A 173 5.80 24.00 4.57
N TYR A 174 6.57 24.56 5.52
CA TYR A 174 8.02 24.70 5.46
C TYR A 174 8.80 23.41 5.78
N ARG A 175 8.11 22.27 5.90
CA ARG A 175 8.77 20.97 6.13
C ARG A 175 9.73 20.64 4.99
N LYS A 176 11.00 20.36 5.32
CA LYS A 176 12.04 19.98 4.34
C LYS A 176 11.61 18.77 3.50
N ALA A 177 10.99 17.76 4.13
CA ALA A 177 10.48 16.58 3.45
C ALA A 177 9.51 16.90 2.29
N LEU A 178 8.69 17.96 2.38
CA LEU A 178 7.76 18.32 1.30
C LEU A 178 8.45 18.67 -0.02
N ARG A 179 9.71 19.11 0.04
CA ARG A 179 10.50 19.53 -1.11
C ARG A 179 11.26 18.38 -1.77
N LEU A 180 11.19 17.18 -1.19
CA LEU A 180 11.54 15.94 -1.90
C LEU A 180 10.59 15.67 -3.06
N ARG A 181 9.43 16.33 -3.05
CA ARG A 181 8.40 16.13 -4.04
C ARG A 181 8.52 17.06 -5.22
N PHE A 182 8.15 16.51 -6.37
CA PHE A 182 7.97 17.24 -7.61
C PHE A 182 6.49 17.49 -7.89
N ASN A 183 6.19 18.55 -8.66
CA ASN A 183 4.81 18.96 -8.96
C ASN A 183 3.93 17.82 -9.51
N ASN A 184 4.53 16.86 -10.23
CA ASN A 184 3.81 15.74 -10.84
C ASN A 184 3.91 14.43 -10.05
N GLU A 185 4.71 14.39 -8.98
CA GLU A 185 4.91 13.20 -8.18
C GLU A 185 3.85 13.11 -7.07
N LYS A 186 3.03 12.06 -7.15
CA LYS A 186 1.96 11.75 -6.21
C LYS A 186 2.48 10.73 -5.21
N HIS A 187 2.27 11.02 -3.94
CA HIS A 187 2.49 10.07 -2.86
C HIS A 187 1.14 9.70 -2.28
N VAL A 188 0.89 8.40 -2.17
CA VAL A 188 -0.35 7.84 -1.62
C VAL A 188 0.00 6.85 -0.53
N LEU A 189 -0.86 6.70 0.47
CA LEU A 189 -0.68 5.73 1.54
C LEU A 189 -1.18 4.38 1.02
N ASN A 190 -0.28 3.40 0.87
CA ASN A 190 -0.58 2.05 0.38
C ASN A 190 0.66 1.15 0.56
N PRO A 191 0.56 -0.04 1.19
CA PRO A 191 -0.59 -0.52 1.97
C PRO A 191 -0.65 0.12 3.37
N ILE A 192 -1.78 -0.09 4.05
CA ILE A 192 -1.91 0.13 5.50
C ILE A 192 -1.84 -1.24 6.17
N LEU A 193 -0.78 -1.50 6.95
CA LEU A 193 -0.50 -2.79 7.57
C LEU A 193 -1.04 -2.85 9.01
N HIS A 194 -1.26 -4.08 9.49
CA HIS A 194 -1.68 -4.41 10.85
C HIS A 194 -2.98 -3.71 11.28
N ILE A 195 -3.93 -3.61 10.35
CA ILE A 195 -5.27 -3.07 10.59
C ILE A 195 -6.10 -3.85 11.63
N GLU A 196 -5.65 -5.06 11.99
CA GLU A 196 -6.23 -5.88 13.06
C GLU A 196 -5.12 -6.44 13.96
N ASN A 197 -5.38 -6.46 15.27
CA ASN A 197 -4.46 -6.97 16.30
C ASN A 197 -4.47 -8.50 16.40
N THR A 198 -4.46 -9.18 15.26
CA THR A 198 -4.39 -10.64 15.14
C THR A 198 -3.29 -10.93 14.15
N SER A 199 -2.12 -11.29 14.65
CA SER A 199 -1.00 -11.76 13.84
C SER A 199 -0.56 -13.11 14.38
N ALA A 200 -0.96 -14.21 13.72
CA ALA A 200 -0.14 -15.41 13.79
C ALA A 200 1.21 -15.12 13.14
N ARG A 201 2.29 -15.67 13.71
CA ARG A 201 3.67 -15.35 13.32
C ARG A 201 4.04 -15.80 11.89
N SER A 202 3.22 -16.63 11.23
CA SER A 202 3.52 -17.26 9.94
C SER A 202 2.79 -16.66 8.74
N ALA A 203 1.75 -15.84 8.94
CA ALA A 203 0.98 -15.26 7.85
C ALA A 203 1.52 -13.86 7.44
N PRO A 204 1.35 -13.44 6.17
CA PRO A 204 1.54 -12.05 5.80
C PRO A 204 0.67 -11.13 6.66
N PRO A 205 1.11 -9.89 6.97
CA PRO A 205 0.34 -8.99 7.80
C PRO A 205 -1.02 -8.68 7.15
N ASN A 206 -2.06 -8.62 7.98
CA ASN A 206 -3.35 -8.09 7.55
C ASN A 206 -3.17 -6.66 7.06
N ALA A 207 -3.82 -6.33 5.95
CA ALA A 207 -3.53 -5.10 5.26
C ALA A 207 -4.73 -4.53 4.50
N LEU A 208 -4.76 -3.20 4.37
CA LEU A 208 -5.69 -2.48 3.53
C LEU A 208 -4.92 -1.81 2.39
N PHE A 209 -5.21 -2.21 1.16
CA PHE A 209 -4.65 -1.64 -0.06
C PHE A 209 -5.64 -0.67 -0.71
N GLY A 210 -5.12 0.45 -1.20
CA GLY A 210 -5.92 1.46 -1.88
C GLY A 210 -5.15 2.76 -2.09
N LEU A 211 -5.67 3.66 -2.92
CA LEU A 211 -5.02 4.96 -3.20
C LEU A 211 -5.41 6.02 -2.16
N PHE A 212 -4.98 5.85 -0.91
CA PHE A 212 -5.41 6.72 0.18
C PHE A 212 -4.58 8.00 0.28
N ALA A 213 -5.24 9.14 0.41
CA ALA A 213 -4.60 10.41 0.76
C ALA A 213 -4.61 10.67 2.28
N ARG A 214 -5.58 10.06 2.98
CA ARG A 214 -5.72 10.12 4.45
C ARG A 214 -6.31 8.81 4.95
N VAL A 215 -5.87 8.39 6.13
CA VAL A 215 -6.42 7.25 6.88
C VAL A 215 -6.59 7.68 8.33
N LYS A 216 -7.75 7.40 8.92
CA LYS A 216 -8.05 7.58 10.35
C LYS A 216 -8.48 6.25 10.92
N TRP A 217 -7.81 5.82 11.97
CA TRP A 217 -8.11 4.58 12.67
C TRP A 217 -7.92 4.75 14.18
N LYS A 218 -8.78 4.07 14.94
CA LYS A 218 -8.69 3.96 16.39
C LYS A 218 -8.22 2.54 16.71
N PRO A 219 -7.17 2.35 17.53
CA PRO A 219 -6.75 1.01 17.95
C PRO A 219 -7.92 0.19 18.49
N GLY A 220 -8.08 -1.04 17.99
CA GLY A 220 -9.18 -1.94 18.34
C GLY A 220 -10.52 -1.65 17.65
N ASP A 221 -10.68 -0.51 16.98
CA ASP A 221 -11.88 -0.22 16.21
C ASP A 221 -11.92 -1.07 14.93
N LYS A 222 -13.10 -1.61 14.62
CA LYS A 222 -13.35 -2.38 13.38
C LYS A 222 -13.67 -1.47 12.20
N VAL A 223 -13.74 -0.15 12.42
CA VAL A 223 -14.00 0.85 11.38
C VAL A 223 -12.76 1.69 11.10
N ILE A 224 -12.34 1.70 9.84
CA ILE A 224 -11.25 2.52 9.33
C ILE A 224 -11.86 3.58 8.41
N LYS A 225 -11.59 4.86 8.67
CA LYS A 225 -12.01 5.93 7.77
C LYS A 225 -10.88 6.24 6.81
N VAL A 226 -11.12 6.17 5.52
CA VAL A 226 -10.14 6.48 4.47
C VAL A 226 -10.63 7.64 3.62
N TRP A 227 -9.71 8.34 2.97
CA TRP A 227 -10.05 9.36 1.98
C TRP A 227 -9.31 9.11 0.69
N ILE A 228 -10.07 9.02 -0.39
CA ILE A 228 -9.55 8.80 -1.75
C ILE A 228 -9.67 10.10 -2.54
N ARG A 229 -8.59 10.49 -3.22
CA ARG A 229 -8.56 11.69 -4.05
C ARG A 229 -9.03 11.36 -5.47
N ARG A 230 -10.05 12.06 -5.96
CA ARG A 230 -10.54 12.02 -7.35
C ARG A 230 -10.52 13.42 -7.93
N GLY A 231 -9.54 13.69 -8.80
CA GLY A 231 -9.30 15.05 -9.29
C GLY A 231 -9.04 16.01 -8.12
N ARG A 232 -9.90 17.03 -7.98
CA ARG A 232 -9.84 18.02 -6.89
C ARG A 232 -10.56 17.58 -5.62
N PHE A 233 -11.42 16.56 -5.71
CA PHE A 233 -12.24 16.11 -4.59
C PHE A 233 -11.50 15.08 -3.73
N LEU A 234 -11.83 15.09 -2.44
CA LEU A 234 -11.33 14.14 -1.46
C LEU A 234 -12.53 13.47 -0.78
N THR A 235 -12.82 12.23 -1.17
CA THR A 235 -14.05 11.54 -0.76
C THR A 235 -13.79 10.67 0.48
N PRO A 236 -14.49 10.91 1.60
CA PRO A 236 -14.45 10.04 2.78
C PRO A 236 -15.14 8.70 2.51
N LEU A 237 -14.57 7.61 3.01
CA LEU A 237 -15.17 6.29 3.01
C LEU A 237 -14.96 5.63 4.38
N SER A 238 -15.95 4.87 4.83
CA SER A 238 -15.83 4.04 6.03
C SER A 238 -15.68 2.59 5.60
N ILE A 239 -14.53 2.01 5.90
CA ILE A 239 -14.20 0.61 5.68
C ILE A 239 -14.43 -0.13 6.99
N ARG A 240 -15.18 -1.24 6.95
CA ARG A 240 -15.44 -2.07 8.14
C ARG A 240 -14.81 -3.42 7.96
N ILE A 241 -14.01 -3.83 8.93
CA ILE A 241 -13.48 -5.19 9.01
C ILE A 241 -14.68 -6.14 9.23
N PRO A 242 -14.86 -7.20 8.42
CA PRO A 242 -15.95 -8.15 8.63
C PRO A 242 -15.82 -8.81 10.02
N PRO A 243 -16.94 -8.92 10.77
CA PRO A 243 -16.90 -9.25 12.18
C PRO A 243 -16.72 -10.75 12.43
N THR A 244 -16.29 -11.07 13.64
CA THR A 244 -16.44 -12.39 14.25
C THR A 244 -17.48 -12.27 15.36
N VAL A 245 -18.55 -13.04 15.29
CA VAL A 245 -19.65 -13.05 16.28
C VAL A 245 -19.79 -14.47 16.81
N ASN A 246 -19.70 -14.65 18.12
CA ASN A 246 -19.74 -15.98 18.77
C ASN A 246 -18.71 -16.95 18.15
N ASN A 247 -17.47 -16.51 17.99
CA ASN A 247 -16.38 -17.24 17.31
C ASN A 247 -16.63 -17.60 15.84
N ILE A 248 -17.69 -17.10 15.21
CA ILE A 248 -17.99 -17.34 13.80
C ILE A 248 -17.68 -16.08 12.99
N PHE A 249 -16.79 -16.22 12.01
CA PHE A 249 -16.50 -15.16 11.04
C PHE A 249 -17.67 -14.98 10.07
N LYS A 250 -18.08 -13.73 9.87
CA LYS A 250 -19.18 -13.34 8.98
C LYS A 250 -18.68 -12.42 7.87
N PRO A 251 -18.27 -12.96 6.72
CA PRO A 251 -17.92 -12.18 5.53
C PRO A 251 -19.08 -11.26 5.12
N ARG A 252 -18.74 -10.06 4.68
CA ARG A 252 -19.67 -9.07 4.11
C ARG A 252 -18.88 -7.95 3.46
N ASN A 253 -19.52 -7.19 2.57
CA ASN A 253 -18.92 -6.01 1.95
C ASN A 253 -18.32 -5.05 3.01
N ILE A 254 -17.04 -4.72 2.85
CA ILE A 254 -16.31 -3.83 3.78
C ILE A 254 -16.76 -2.37 3.65
N THR A 255 -17.44 -2.01 2.56
CA THR A 255 -18.02 -0.69 2.35
C THR A 255 -19.53 -0.71 2.62
N ARG A 256 -20.06 0.35 3.24
CA ARG A 256 -21.52 0.56 3.40
C ARG A 256 -22.06 1.72 2.58
N MET A 257 -21.25 2.26 1.67
CA MET A 257 -21.69 3.37 0.83
C MET A 257 -22.63 2.80 -0.24
N PRO A 258 -23.85 3.33 -0.39
CA PRO A 258 -24.75 2.87 -1.44
C PRO A 258 -24.12 3.14 -2.80
N TYR A 259 -24.34 2.23 -3.74
CA TYR A 259 -24.02 2.47 -5.14
C TYR A 259 -25.04 3.46 -5.69
N TYR A 260 -24.55 4.57 -6.25
CA TYR A 260 -25.40 5.57 -6.88
C TYR A 260 -25.48 5.28 -8.38
N PHE A 261 -26.70 5.35 -8.91
CA PHE A 261 -27.00 5.26 -10.32
C PHE A 261 -27.77 6.53 -10.66
N ARG A 262 -27.10 7.54 -11.19
CA ARG A 262 -27.78 8.74 -11.67
C ARG A 262 -28.32 8.41 -13.05
N ASP A 263 -29.57 8.74 -13.30
CA ASP A 263 -29.98 8.90 -14.69
C ASP A 263 -29.10 9.99 -15.27
N LEU A 264 -28.41 9.65 -16.34
CA LEU A 264 -27.79 10.66 -17.18
C LEU A 264 -28.91 11.64 -17.52
N ALA A 265 -28.77 12.89 -17.09
CA ALA A 265 -29.37 13.96 -17.87
C ALA A 265 -28.96 13.65 -19.32
N SER A 266 -29.91 13.67 -20.26
CA SER A 266 -29.81 13.24 -21.67
C SER A 266 -28.59 13.77 -22.46
N HIS A 267 -27.72 14.56 -21.82
CA HIS A 267 -26.54 15.23 -22.36
C HIS A 267 -25.23 14.89 -21.61
N PHE A 268 -25.24 14.05 -20.56
CA PHE A 268 -24.02 13.62 -19.90
C PHE A 268 -23.60 12.24 -20.44
N GLN A 269 -22.77 12.22 -21.47
CA GLN A 269 -22.00 11.03 -21.81
C GLN A 269 -20.62 11.17 -21.14
N PRO A 270 -20.21 10.27 -20.26
CA PRO A 270 -18.81 10.22 -19.88
C PRO A 270 -18.02 9.90 -21.14
N VAL A 271 -17.02 10.73 -21.40
CA VAL A 271 -16.22 10.71 -22.63
C VAL A 271 -15.49 9.36 -22.82
N ILE A 272 -15.31 8.57 -21.75
CA ILE A 272 -14.54 7.32 -21.77
C ILE A 272 -15.14 6.30 -20.78
N PRO A 273 -15.51 5.08 -21.22
CA PRO A 273 -15.89 3.98 -20.32
C PRO A 273 -14.69 3.55 -19.46
N ILE A 274 -14.94 3.23 -18.19
CA ILE A 274 -13.90 2.79 -17.27
C ILE A 274 -13.93 1.26 -17.23
N HIS A 275 -12.82 0.63 -17.62
CA HIS A 275 -12.63 -0.82 -17.48
C HIS A 275 -11.88 -1.12 -16.19
N LEU A 276 -12.54 -1.80 -15.25
CA LEU A 276 -11.96 -2.24 -13.99
C LEU A 276 -11.71 -3.75 -14.04
N VAL A 277 -10.43 -4.12 -14.09
CA VAL A 277 -10.01 -5.52 -13.96
C VAL A 277 -9.64 -5.78 -12.50
N ILE A 278 -10.34 -6.72 -11.89
CA ILE A 278 -10.07 -7.22 -10.54
C ILE A 278 -9.25 -8.50 -10.70
N ASP A 279 -7.94 -8.39 -10.52
CA ASP A 279 -7.04 -9.55 -10.54
C ASP A 279 -6.88 -10.10 -9.12
N ILE A 280 -7.51 -11.24 -8.84
CA ILE A 280 -7.50 -11.85 -7.50
C ILE A 280 -6.15 -12.44 -7.09
N SER A 281 -5.17 -12.45 -8.00
CA SER A 281 -3.82 -12.94 -7.73
C SER A 281 -2.85 -11.86 -7.23
N SER A 282 -3.28 -10.60 -7.24
CA SER A 282 -2.45 -9.44 -6.95
C SER A 282 -3.11 -8.47 -5.98
N HIS A 283 -2.34 -7.92 -5.06
CA HIS A 283 -2.78 -6.82 -4.19
C HIS A 283 -2.44 -5.43 -4.76
N GLU A 284 -2.01 -5.35 -6.03
CA GLU A 284 -1.69 -4.07 -6.67
C GLU A 284 -2.97 -3.26 -6.94
N VAL A 285 -2.99 -2.02 -6.44
CA VAL A 285 -4.08 -1.07 -6.71
C VAL A 285 -3.56 0.09 -7.54
N ASN A 286 -4.02 0.16 -8.79
CA ASN A 286 -3.64 1.22 -9.74
C ASN A 286 -4.78 2.23 -10.00
N THR A 287 -5.94 2.04 -9.37
CA THR A 287 -7.16 2.80 -9.63
C THR A 287 -7.86 3.20 -8.32
N PRO A 288 -8.46 4.40 -8.22
CA PRO A 288 -9.17 4.82 -7.01
C PRO A 288 -10.50 4.06 -6.79
N TYR A 289 -10.92 3.25 -7.75
CA TYR A 289 -12.19 2.50 -7.72
C TYR A 289 -12.08 1.13 -7.06
N LEU A 290 -10.89 0.73 -6.59
CA LEU A 290 -10.65 -0.55 -5.95
C LEU A 290 -10.00 -0.34 -4.58
N ILE A 291 -10.52 -1.03 -3.57
CA ILE A 291 -9.90 -1.20 -2.27
C ILE A 291 -9.78 -2.69 -2.01
N ILE A 292 -8.66 -3.14 -1.46
CA ILE A 292 -8.45 -4.55 -1.12
C ILE A 292 -8.19 -4.64 0.38
N MET A 293 -8.99 -5.42 1.10
CA MET A 293 -8.70 -5.83 2.46
C MET A 293 -8.16 -7.25 2.41
N ALA A 294 -6.88 -7.46 2.73
CA ALA A 294 -6.22 -8.73 2.53
C ALA A 294 -5.66 -9.32 3.83
N ASN A 295 -5.40 -10.62 3.75
CA ASN A 295 -4.75 -11.41 4.78
C ASN A 295 -5.45 -11.37 6.15
N LEU A 296 -6.79 -11.35 6.17
CA LEU A 296 -7.54 -11.52 7.42
C LEU A 296 -7.55 -12.99 7.79
N GLU A 297 -6.83 -13.34 8.84
CA GLU A 297 -6.78 -14.70 9.38
C GLU A 297 -8.05 -15.01 10.20
N ARG A 298 -8.73 -16.11 9.87
CA ARG A 298 -10.00 -16.54 10.46
C ARG A 298 -9.98 -18.06 10.61
N GLY A 299 -9.52 -18.53 11.77
CA GLY A 299 -9.19 -19.95 11.93
C GLY A 299 -8.12 -20.36 10.92
N GLN A 300 -8.33 -21.46 10.20
CA GLN A 300 -7.43 -21.94 9.14
C GLN A 300 -7.59 -21.19 7.81
N TRP A 301 -8.39 -20.11 7.74
CA TRP A 301 -8.67 -19.40 6.50
C TRP A 301 -7.98 -18.04 6.46
N LEU A 302 -7.37 -17.74 5.32
CA LEU A 302 -6.93 -16.42 4.93
C LEU A 302 -7.98 -15.80 4.01
N TYR A 303 -8.64 -14.76 4.52
CA TYR A 303 -9.68 -14.02 3.80
C TYR A 303 -9.13 -12.75 3.17
N THR A 304 -9.49 -12.51 1.91
CA THR A 304 -9.21 -11.27 1.18
C THR A 304 -10.47 -10.80 0.45
N GLN A 305 -10.78 -9.51 0.49
CA GLN A 305 -11.88 -8.90 -0.24
C GLN A 305 -11.38 -7.79 -1.15
N TYR A 306 -11.75 -7.87 -2.43
CA TYR A 306 -11.58 -6.84 -3.45
C TYR A 306 -12.90 -6.09 -3.60
N THR A 307 -12.95 -4.82 -3.22
CA THR A 307 -14.20 -4.06 -3.17
C THR A 307 -14.19 -2.93 -4.18
N VAL A 308 -15.22 -2.89 -5.03
CA VAL A 308 -15.43 -1.78 -5.96
C VAL A 308 -15.98 -0.60 -5.17
N VAL A 309 -15.31 0.54 -5.25
CA VAL A 309 -15.72 1.74 -4.53
C VAL A 309 -16.75 2.52 -5.36
N PRO A 310 -17.92 2.90 -4.80
CA PRO A 310 -18.94 3.66 -5.52
C PRO A 310 -18.59 5.15 -5.73
N LEU A 311 -17.39 5.45 -6.26
CA LEU A 311 -16.96 6.83 -6.55
C LEU A 311 -17.43 7.34 -7.91
N VAL A 312 -17.89 6.46 -8.79
CA VAL A 312 -18.43 6.77 -10.12
C VAL A 312 -19.75 6.03 -10.29
N ASP A 313 -20.54 6.52 -11.23
CA ASP A 313 -21.75 5.82 -11.65
C ASP A 313 -21.36 4.46 -12.22
N GLN A 314 -22.02 3.41 -11.73
CA GLN A 314 -21.70 2.03 -12.08
C GLN A 314 -22.07 1.69 -13.53
N LEU A 315 -22.95 2.49 -14.16
CA LEU A 315 -23.28 2.33 -15.58
C LEU A 315 -22.08 2.53 -16.52
N PHE A 316 -21.01 3.19 -16.05
CA PHE A 316 -19.80 3.43 -16.86
C PHE A 316 -18.62 2.56 -16.48
N LEU A 317 -18.84 1.60 -15.58
CA LEU A 317 -17.82 0.67 -15.14
C LEU A 317 -18.08 -0.71 -15.75
N SER A 318 -17.23 -1.10 -16.70
CA SER A 318 -17.12 -2.49 -17.10
C SER A 318 -16.21 -3.21 -16.11
N HIS A 319 -16.66 -4.36 -15.58
CA HIS A 319 -15.88 -5.16 -14.65
C HIS A 319 -15.51 -6.52 -15.23
N MET A 320 -14.30 -6.96 -14.92
CA MET A 320 -13.80 -8.30 -15.22
C MET A 320 -13.04 -8.81 -14.01
N VAL A 321 -13.31 -10.05 -13.60
CA VAL A 321 -12.62 -10.74 -12.51
C VAL A 321 -11.76 -11.83 -13.11
N VAL A 322 -10.45 -11.77 -12.83
CA VAL A 322 -9.47 -12.70 -13.38
C VAL A 322 -8.52 -13.19 -12.30
N ASN A 323 -7.86 -14.32 -12.58
CA ASN A 323 -6.66 -14.74 -11.88
C ASN A 323 -5.54 -14.85 -12.92
N SER A 324 -4.63 -13.87 -12.96
CA SER A 324 -3.56 -13.86 -13.95
C SER A 324 -2.51 -14.94 -13.74
N HIS A 325 -2.29 -15.41 -12.50
CA HIS A 325 -1.33 -16.49 -12.21
C HIS A 325 -1.69 -17.82 -12.85
N VAL A 326 -2.99 -18.11 -13.01
CA VAL A 326 -3.49 -19.34 -13.67
C VAL A 326 -4.13 -19.05 -15.03
N ASN A 327 -3.99 -17.82 -15.54
CA ASN A 327 -4.57 -17.36 -16.80
C ASN A 327 -6.08 -17.69 -16.96
N SER A 328 -6.87 -17.42 -15.93
CA SER A 328 -8.32 -17.72 -15.92
C SER A 328 -9.15 -16.45 -15.79
N GLU A 329 -10.16 -16.32 -16.64
CA GLU A 329 -11.27 -15.38 -16.45
C GLU A 329 -12.33 -16.07 -15.61
N LEU A 330 -12.67 -15.49 -14.45
CA LEU A 330 -13.69 -16.05 -13.56
C LEU A 330 -15.04 -15.44 -13.89
N TYR A 331 -15.10 -14.13 -14.08
CA TYR A 331 -16.36 -13.44 -14.34
C TYR A 331 -16.19 -12.21 -15.21
N ARG A 332 -17.16 -11.99 -16.09
CA ARG A 332 -17.31 -10.76 -16.87
C ARG A 332 -18.73 -10.26 -16.73
N VAL A 333 -18.85 -8.99 -16.37
CA VAL A 333 -20.14 -8.34 -16.18
C VAL A 333 -20.92 -8.29 -17.49
N ARG A 334 -22.20 -8.65 -17.42
CA ARG A 334 -23.16 -8.54 -18.52
C ARG A 334 -23.88 -7.19 -18.48
N GLU A 335 -24.75 -6.95 -19.45
CA GLU A 335 -25.65 -5.80 -19.39
C GLU A 335 -26.44 -5.82 -18.08
N ASN A 336 -26.62 -4.64 -17.51
CA ASN A 336 -27.38 -4.45 -16.28
C ASN A 336 -26.82 -5.15 -15.02
N GLU A 337 -25.53 -5.45 -15.00
CA GLU A 337 -24.85 -6.01 -13.84
C GLU A 337 -23.66 -5.13 -13.45
N PHE A 338 -23.21 -5.26 -12.21
CA PHE A 338 -21.89 -4.80 -11.80
C PHE A 338 -21.35 -5.67 -10.67
N VAL A 339 -20.03 -5.72 -10.52
CA VAL A 339 -19.41 -6.41 -9.38
C VAL A 339 -19.33 -5.43 -8.22
N SER A 340 -19.93 -5.77 -7.09
CA SER A 340 -19.82 -4.97 -5.87
C SER A 340 -18.51 -5.28 -5.13
N HIS A 341 -18.20 -6.56 -5.00
CA HIS A 341 -16.96 -7.05 -4.41
C HIS A 341 -16.68 -8.49 -4.80
N VAL A 342 -15.43 -8.91 -4.67
CA VAL A 342 -14.97 -10.28 -4.82
C VAL A 342 -14.33 -10.72 -3.51
N GLU A 343 -14.68 -11.89 -3.02
CA GLU A 343 -14.15 -12.47 -1.79
C GLU A 343 -13.31 -13.70 -2.15
N LEU A 344 -12.14 -13.81 -1.54
CA LEU A 344 -11.18 -14.87 -1.71
C LEU A 344 -10.96 -15.54 -0.36
N PHE A 345 -11.20 -16.85 -0.32
CA PHE A 345 -11.00 -17.70 0.85
C PHE A 345 -9.92 -18.70 0.51
N LYS A 346 -8.77 -18.60 1.17
CA LYS A 346 -7.67 -19.55 1.00
C LYS A 346 -7.44 -20.27 2.31
N ASN A 347 -7.53 -21.59 2.30
CA ASN A 347 -7.18 -22.36 3.48
C ASN A 347 -5.65 -22.37 3.65
N SER A 348 -5.17 -22.26 4.88
CA SER A 348 -3.75 -22.15 5.21
C SER A 348 -3.04 -23.50 5.16
N ASP A 349 -3.74 -24.57 5.50
CA ASP A 349 -3.18 -25.92 5.65
C ASP A 349 -3.33 -26.75 4.36
N SER A 350 -4.37 -26.47 3.58
CA SER A 350 -4.64 -27.10 2.29
C SER A 350 -4.40 -26.12 1.13
N ARG A 351 -4.36 -26.63 -0.10
CA ARG A 351 -4.31 -25.77 -1.31
C ARG A 351 -5.70 -25.32 -1.76
N ILE A 352 -6.73 -25.49 -0.93
CA ILE A 352 -8.11 -25.17 -1.26
C ILE A 352 -8.28 -23.65 -1.30
N GLN A 353 -8.89 -23.18 -2.37
CA GLN A 353 -9.20 -21.77 -2.57
C GLN A 353 -10.58 -21.62 -3.21
N TYR A 354 -11.40 -20.75 -2.62
CA TYR A 354 -12.71 -20.38 -3.13
C TYR A 354 -12.75 -18.90 -3.46
N VAL A 355 -13.48 -18.56 -4.52
CA VAL A 355 -13.72 -17.19 -4.95
C VAL A 355 -15.21 -16.96 -5.04
N VAL A 356 -15.73 -15.95 -4.32
CA VAL A 356 -17.13 -15.52 -4.41
C VAL A 356 -17.19 -14.17 -5.07
N VAL A 357 -17.78 -14.10 -6.26
CA VAL A 357 -18.03 -12.84 -6.97
C VAL A 357 -19.44 -12.37 -6.62
N ASN A 358 -19.53 -11.26 -5.90
CA ASN A 358 -20.80 -10.66 -5.49
C ASN A 358 -21.25 -9.64 -6.54
N VAL A 359 -22.21 -10.06 -7.36
CA VAL A 359 -22.77 -9.30 -8.49
C VAL A 359 -24.08 -8.66 -8.06
N THR A 360 -24.30 -7.41 -8.47
CA THR A 360 -25.59 -6.76 -8.33
C THR A 360 -26.21 -6.61 -9.72
N LYS A 361 -27.42 -7.14 -9.90
CA LYS A 361 -28.18 -7.11 -11.15
C LYS A 361 -29.39 -6.19 -11.04
N TYR A 362 -29.63 -5.37 -12.06
CA TYR A 362 -30.84 -4.55 -12.15
C TYR A 362 -32.01 -5.38 -12.70
N ILE A 363 -33.18 -5.26 -12.07
CA ILE A 363 -34.38 -6.02 -12.47
C ILE A 363 -35.32 -5.18 -13.35
N ASN A 364 -35.41 -3.86 -13.14
CA ASN A 364 -36.35 -3.00 -13.87
C ASN A 364 -35.73 -1.66 -14.29
N HIS A 365 -36.20 -1.13 -15.43
CA HIS A 365 -36.02 0.24 -15.88
C HIS A 365 -36.88 1.25 -15.08
N SER A 366 -37.17 0.98 -13.81
CA SER A 366 -37.92 1.91 -12.95
C SER A 366 -37.17 3.24 -12.89
N LEU A 367 -37.89 4.34 -13.10
CA LEU A 367 -37.34 5.68 -12.94
C LEU A 367 -36.73 5.85 -11.53
N PRO A 368 -35.59 6.56 -11.39
CA PRO A 368 -35.01 6.88 -10.10
C PRO A 368 -36.03 7.52 -9.15
N PRO A 369 -35.87 7.32 -7.83
CA PRO A 369 -34.71 6.74 -7.15
C PRO A 369 -34.80 5.22 -6.89
N TYR A 370 -35.87 4.54 -7.32
CA TYR A 370 -36.19 3.18 -6.88
C TYR A 370 -35.78 2.12 -7.91
N ARG A 371 -34.47 1.97 -8.16
CA ARG A 371 -33.98 0.82 -8.92
C ARG A 371 -33.99 -0.42 -8.02
N ILE A 372 -34.79 -1.41 -8.39
CA ILE A 372 -34.80 -2.71 -7.73
C ILE A 372 -33.56 -3.48 -8.19
N THR A 373 -32.71 -3.82 -7.22
CA THR A 373 -31.50 -4.61 -7.44
C THR A 373 -31.65 -5.98 -6.80
N THR A 374 -31.09 -7.00 -7.43
CA THR A 374 -30.82 -8.30 -6.78
C THR A 374 -29.34 -8.51 -6.61
N GLU A 375 -28.98 -9.14 -5.50
CA GLU A 375 -27.62 -9.62 -5.26
C GLU A 375 -27.52 -11.08 -5.72
N ILE A 376 -26.51 -11.36 -6.54
CA ILE A 376 -26.22 -12.68 -7.09
C ILE A 376 -24.80 -13.03 -6.67
N LYS A 377 -24.60 -14.23 -6.15
CA LYS A 377 -23.27 -14.75 -5.83
C LYS A 377 -22.88 -15.79 -6.86
N ARG A 378 -21.68 -15.63 -7.43
CA ARG A 378 -21.03 -16.65 -8.26
C ARG A 378 -19.89 -17.26 -7.48
N LEU A 379 -19.86 -18.59 -7.37
CA LEU A 379 -18.86 -19.31 -6.57
C LEU A 379 -17.94 -20.10 -7.49
N TYR A 380 -16.63 -19.94 -7.30
CA TYR A 380 -15.61 -20.68 -8.04
C TYR A 380 -14.66 -21.39 -7.07
N LYS A 381 -14.28 -22.63 -7.38
CA LYS A 381 -13.29 -23.41 -6.61
C LYS A 381 -12.04 -23.62 -7.46
N LEU A 382 -10.87 -23.32 -6.89
CA LEU A 382 -9.60 -23.64 -7.52
C LEU A 382 -9.44 -25.16 -7.57
N TYR A 383 -9.10 -25.70 -8.74
CA TYR A 383 -8.82 -27.12 -8.94
C TYR A 383 -7.58 -27.30 -9.82
N CYS A 384 -7.02 -28.51 -9.79
CA CYS A 384 -5.90 -28.91 -10.63
C CYS A 384 -6.31 -30.17 -11.41
N MET A 385 -6.24 -30.11 -12.74
CA MET A 385 -6.49 -31.25 -13.62
C MET A 385 -5.29 -31.44 -14.53
N ASP A 386 -4.69 -32.62 -14.50
CA ASP A 386 -3.50 -32.97 -15.30
C ASP A 386 -2.33 -31.99 -15.14
N GLY A 387 -2.15 -31.43 -13.93
CA GLY A 387 -1.11 -30.46 -13.63
C GLY A 387 -1.43 -29.01 -14.02
N ASN A 388 -2.57 -28.77 -14.68
CA ASN A 388 -3.05 -27.43 -15.01
C ASN A 388 -4.02 -26.92 -13.95
N TRP A 389 -3.73 -25.74 -13.41
CA TRP A 389 -4.61 -25.07 -12.45
C TRP A 389 -5.70 -24.29 -13.15
N GLY A 390 -6.92 -24.38 -12.64
CA GLY A 390 -8.08 -23.66 -13.16
C GLY A 390 -9.15 -23.44 -12.09
N TYR A 391 -10.29 -22.86 -12.49
CA TYR A 391 -11.44 -22.65 -11.63
C TYR A 391 -12.67 -23.39 -12.13
N LEU A 392 -13.31 -24.14 -11.23
CA LEU A 392 -14.58 -24.80 -11.48
C LEU A 392 -15.69 -23.85 -11.00
N ASP A 393 -16.63 -23.50 -11.89
CA ASP A 393 -17.82 -22.76 -11.52
C ASP A 393 -18.80 -23.70 -10.80
N LEU A 394 -19.14 -23.34 -9.56
CA LEU A 394 -20.05 -24.11 -8.70
C LEU A 394 -21.44 -23.46 -8.61
N THR A 395 -21.69 -22.38 -9.36
CA THR A 395 -22.86 -21.52 -9.15
C THR A 395 -24.20 -22.24 -9.30
N ASP A 396 -24.29 -23.21 -10.21
CA ASP A 396 -25.58 -23.83 -10.57
C ASP A 396 -25.84 -25.17 -9.84
N SER A 397 -24.82 -25.76 -9.17
CA SER A 397 -24.92 -27.13 -8.65
C SER A 397 -25.14 -27.21 -7.13
N ILE A 398 -24.35 -26.52 -6.32
CA ILE A 398 -24.31 -26.72 -4.84
C ILE A 398 -24.01 -25.39 -4.09
N THR A 399 -24.35 -24.24 -4.68
CA THR A 399 -23.90 -22.93 -4.17
C THR A 399 -24.24 -22.67 -2.70
N ASP A 400 -25.43 -23.03 -2.24
CA ASP A 400 -25.90 -22.67 -0.90
C ASP A 400 -25.14 -23.38 0.23
N GLU A 401 -24.78 -24.66 0.06
CA GLU A 401 -24.04 -25.42 1.09
C GLU A 401 -22.61 -24.88 1.24
N TYR A 402 -21.91 -24.65 0.13
CA TYR A 402 -20.57 -24.07 0.16
C TYR A 402 -20.60 -22.63 0.67
N LEU A 403 -21.60 -21.83 0.28
CA LEU A 403 -21.74 -20.48 0.81
C LEU A 403 -22.02 -20.48 2.31
N ASP A 404 -22.83 -21.40 2.83
CA ASP A 404 -23.08 -21.49 4.26
C ASP A 404 -21.76 -21.73 5.01
N ILE A 405 -20.94 -22.68 4.55
CA ILE A 405 -19.61 -22.93 5.11
C ILE A 405 -18.73 -21.68 5.08
N LEU A 406 -18.59 -21.04 3.91
CA LEU A 406 -17.71 -19.88 3.74
C LEU A 406 -18.19 -18.66 4.55
N TYR A 407 -19.50 -18.58 4.85
CA TYR A 407 -20.12 -17.50 5.62
C TYR A 407 -20.38 -17.88 7.09
N ASN A 408 -19.89 -19.04 7.54
CA ASN A 408 -19.97 -19.53 8.91
C ASN A 408 -18.63 -20.11 9.42
N ILE A 409 -17.50 -19.53 9.02
CA ILE A 409 -16.16 -20.06 9.38
C ILE A 409 -15.91 -19.91 10.89
N PRO A 410 -15.65 -21.00 11.64
CA PRO A 410 -15.24 -20.92 13.03
C PRO A 410 -13.81 -20.40 13.17
N VAL A 411 -13.57 -19.54 14.15
CA VAL A 411 -12.28 -18.88 14.39
C VAL A 411 -11.49 -19.55 15.51
N ASP A 412 -12.14 -20.34 16.37
CA ASP A 412 -11.53 -21.03 17.51
C ASP A 412 -10.81 -22.35 17.15
N GLY A 413 -10.74 -22.70 15.86
CA GLY A 413 -10.07 -23.90 15.40
C GLY A 413 -10.88 -25.18 15.64
N SER A 414 -12.19 -25.07 15.96
CA SER A 414 -13.09 -26.21 15.82
C SER A 414 -13.14 -26.61 14.35
N ASP A 415 -12.54 -27.76 14.03
CA ASP A 415 -12.52 -28.30 12.66
C ASP A 415 -13.97 -28.56 12.22
N VAL A 416 -14.50 -27.68 11.38
CA VAL A 416 -15.54 -28.12 10.44
C VAL A 416 -14.80 -29.01 9.46
N VAL A 417 -14.96 -30.31 9.64
CA VAL A 417 -14.40 -31.36 8.81
C VAL A 417 -14.91 -31.15 7.38
N LEU A 418 -14.19 -30.32 6.62
CA LEU A 418 -14.47 -30.07 5.22
C LEU A 418 -14.03 -31.22 4.33
N SER A 419 -13.39 -32.26 4.89
CA SER A 419 -12.91 -33.43 4.16
C SER A 419 -14.02 -34.16 3.40
N ASP A 420 -15.26 -34.05 3.89
CA ASP A 420 -16.38 -34.82 3.34
C ASP A 420 -17.06 -34.13 2.14
N LEU A 421 -16.72 -32.86 1.86
CA LEU A 421 -17.18 -32.10 0.67
C LEU A 421 -16.08 -31.97 -0.41
N ILE A 422 -14.96 -32.68 -0.27
CA ILE A 422 -13.75 -32.40 -1.07
C ILE A 422 -13.88 -32.77 -2.55
N ASP A 423 -14.76 -33.70 -2.94
CA ASP A 423 -14.73 -34.21 -4.32
C ASP A 423 -16.12 -34.29 -4.98
N PRO A 424 -16.65 -33.19 -5.54
CA PRO A 424 -17.84 -33.24 -6.40
C PRO A 424 -17.61 -34.04 -7.69
N LEU A 425 -16.37 -34.49 -7.96
CA LEU A 425 -15.98 -35.30 -9.11
C LEU A 425 -15.69 -36.76 -8.77
N ARG A 426 -15.91 -37.20 -7.51
CA ARG A 426 -15.93 -38.65 -7.24
C ARG A 426 -17.20 -39.23 -7.85
N PRO A 427 -17.11 -40.11 -8.86
CA PRO A 427 -18.28 -40.86 -9.31
C PRO A 427 -18.82 -41.68 -8.13
N SER A 428 -20.12 -41.59 -7.90
CA SER A 428 -20.87 -42.38 -6.91
C SER A 428 -20.79 -43.87 -7.20
#